data_AF-A0A8E2AY29-F1
#
_entry.id   AF-A0A8E2AY29-F1
#
_cell.length_a   1.000
_cell.length_b   1.000
_cell.length_c   1.000
_cell.angle_alpha   90.00
_cell.angle_beta   90.00
_cell.angle_gamma   90.00
#
_symmetry.space_group_name_H-M   'P 1'
#
loop_
_entity.id
_entity.type
_entity.pdbx_description
1 polymer ?
#
loop_
_entity_poly.entity_id
_entity_poly.type
_entity_poly.pdbx_seq_one_letter_code
_entity_poly.pdbx_strand_id
1 'polypeptide(L)' 'MPTEFELRQRNQQFANKARAGKNPVKPSRQERLSKRSPVSHWALAAILFVVVGGVLFEIIRLVFL' A
#
# COMPACT_ATOMS: atom_id res chain seq x y z
N MET A 1 29.33 17.14 0.72
CA MET A 1 29.55 15.86 0.00
C MET A 1 29.60 14.76 1.06
N PRO A 2 29.05 13.55 0.81
CA PRO A 2 29.10 12.49 1.81
C PRO A 2 30.54 12.04 2.05
N THR A 3 30.85 11.73 3.31
CA THR A 3 32.20 11.29 3.70
C THR A 3 32.43 9.82 3.31
N GLU A 4 33.69 9.38 3.25
CA GLU A 4 34.01 7.97 2.95
C GLU A 4 33.37 6.99 3.94
N PHE A 5 33.25 7.40 5.20
CA PHE A 5 32.58 6.63 6.23
C PHE A 5 31.09 6.45 5.92
N GLU A 6 30.39 7.52 5.53
CA GLU A 6 28.98 7.46 5.12
C GLU A 6 28.77 6.60 3.87
N LEU A 7 29.69 6.67 2.91
CA LEU A 7 29.68 5.85 1.70
C LEU A 7 29.83 4.36 2.04
N ARG A 8 30.80 4.00 2.90
CA ARG A 8 30.98 2.62 3.37
C ARG A 8 29.75 2.10 4.10
N GLN A 9 29.15 2.93 4.96
CA GLN A 9 27.94 2.56 5.69
C GLN A 9 26.76 2.29 4.76
N ARG A 10 26.54 3.13 3.73
CA ARG A 10 25.49 2.92 2.72
C ARG A 10 25.72 1.66 1.89
N ASN A 11 26.96 1.38 1.49
CA ASN A 11 27.31 0.17 0.75
C ASN A 11 27.07 -1.10 1.60
N GLN A 12 27.43 -1.07 2.89
CA GLN A 12 27.13 -2.17 3.80
C GLN A 12 25.62 -2.39 3.95
N GLN A 13 24.82 -1.33 4.09
CA GLN A 13 23.36 -1.46 4.15
C GLN A 13 22.77 -2.05 2.86
N PHE A 14 23.30 -1.65 1.69
CA PHE A 14 22.87 -2.18 0.40
C PHE A 14 23.20 -3.68 0.28
N ALA A 15 24.44 -4.06 0.62
CA ALA A 15 24.90 -5.45 0.61
C ALA A 15 24.09 -6.32 1.59
N ASN A 16 23.79 -5.83 2.79
CA ASN A 16 22.97 -6.55 3.77
C ASN A 16 21.53 -6.77 3.28
N LYS A 17 20.93 -5.78 2.62
CA LYS A 17 19.59 -5.91 2.01
C LYS A 17 19.59 -6.94 0.88
N ALA A 18 20.60 -6.90 0.01
CA ALA A 18 20.77 -7.86 -1.06
C ALA A 18 20.93 -9.29 -0.53
N ARG A 19 21.77 -9.49 0.52
CA ARG A 19 21.94 -10.78 1.21
C ARG A 19 20.64 -11.28 1.87
N ALA A 20 19.82 -10.37 2.39
CA ALA A 20 18.52 -10.69 2.95
C ALA A 20 17.43 -10.99 1.89
N GLY A 21 17.80 -11.06 0.60
CA GLY A 21 16.87 -11.30 -0.51
C GLY A 21 15.93 -10.13 -0.80
N LYS A 22 16.15 -8.96 -0.18
CA LYS A 22 15.33 -7.75 -0.40
C LYS A 22 15.93 -6.95 -1.55
N ASN A 23 15.10 -6.39 -2.42
CA ASN A 23 15.57 -5.48 -3.46
C ASN A 23 16.14 -4.20 -2.80
N PRO A 24 17.45 -3.95 -2.89
CA PRO A 24 18.08 -2.81 -2.22
C PRO A 24 17.90 -1.50 -3.00
N VAL A 25 17.43 -1.58 -4.26
CA VAL A 25 17.17 -0.44 -5.13
C VAL A 25 15.84 0.19 -4.75
N LYS A 26 15.84 1.52 -4.56
CA LYS A 26 14.60 2.26 -4.30
C LYS A 26 13.75 2.25 -5.58
N PRO A 27 12.45 1.90 -5.50
CA PRO A 27 11.59 1.90 -6.67
C PRO A 27 11.48 3.31 -7.24
N SER A 28 11.53 3.39 -8.57
CA SER A 28 11.42 4.65 -9.31
C SER A 28 10.04 5.28 -9.09
N ARG A 29 9.89 6.57 -9.39
CA ARG A 29 8.58 7.25 -9.29
C ARG A 29 7.54 6.55 -10.16
N GLN A 30 7.92 6.12 -11.36
CA GLN A 30 7.05 5.40 -12.29
C GLN A 30 6.62 4.04 -11.72
N GLU A 31 7.54 3.29 -11.12
CA GLU A 31 7.25 1.99 -10.51
C GLU A 31 6.35 2.10 -9.27
N ARG A 32 6.48 3.19 -8.51
CA ARG A 32 5.57 3.47 -7.38
C ARG A 32 4.17 3.81 -7.86
N LEU A 33 4.06 4.57 -8.95
CA LEU A 33 2.78 4.96 -9.54
C LEU A 33 2.06 3.76 -10.17
N SER A 34 2.79 2.85 -10.84
CA SER A 34 2.18 1.66 -11.44
C SER A 34 1.62 0.67 -10.40
N LYS A 35 2.21 0.63 -9.20
CA LYS A 35 1.73 -0.22 -8.09
C LYS A 35 0.66 0.45 -7.22
N ARG A 36 0.34 1.73 -7.47
CA ARG A 36 -0.66 2.45 -6.69
C ARG A 36 -2.06 2.05 -7.14
N SER A 37 -2.90 1.60 -6.21
CA SER A 37 -4.31 1.34 -6.50
C SER A 37 -4.97 2.62 -7.05
N PRO A 38 -5.75 2.51 -8.14
CA PRO A 38 -6.52 3.65 -8.67
C PRO A 38 -7.67 4.05 -7.73
N VAL A 39 -8.11 3.14 -6.84
CA VAL A 39 -9.22 3.38 -5.91
C VAL A 39 -8.70 3.76 -4.53
N SER A 40 -9.18 4.88 -4.00
CA SER A 40 -8.86 5.32 -2.65
C SER A 40 -9.58 4.45 -1.60
N HIS A 41 -9.03 4.38 -0.39
CA HIS A 41 -9.68 3.63 0.70
C HIS A 41 -11.06 4.21 1.06
N TRP A 42 -11.23 5.53 0.92
CA TRP A 42 -12.54 6.19 1.10
C TRP A 42 -13.55 5.77 0.04
N ALA A 43 -13.15 5.67 -1.23
CA ALA A 43 -14.03 5.19 -2.28
C ALA A 43 -14.43 3.72 -2.04
N LEU A 44 -13.48 2.87 -1.64
CA LEU A 44 -13.77 1.49 -1.26
C LEU A 44 -14.74 1.40 -0.08
N ALA A 45 -14.53 2.22 0.97
CA ALA A 45 -15.40 2.27 2.14
C ALA A 45 -16.83 2.71 1.78
N ALA A 46 -16.97 3.71 0.90
CA ALA A 46 -18.28 4.18 0.44
C ALA A 46 -19.02 3.07 -0.33
N ILE A 47 -18.34 2.38 -1.25
CA ILE A 47 -18.93 1.25 -2.00
C ILE A 47 -19.36 0.15 -1.02
N LEU A 48 -18.48 -0.23 -0.10
CA LEU A 48 -18.78 -1.26 0.89
C LEU A 48 -19.98 -0.87 1.76
N PHE A 49 -20.05 0.38 2.21
CA PHE A 49 -21.17 0.90 2.99
C PHE A 49 -22.49 0.83 2.21
N VAL A 50 -22.51 1.21 0.93
CA VAL A 50 -23.73 1.14 0.11
C VAL A 50 -24.17 -0.31 -0.09
N VAL A 51 -23.25 -1.22 -0.39
CA VAL A 51 -23.57 -2.63 -0.62
C VAL A 51 -24.07 -3.29 0.66
N VAL A 52 -23.34 -3.15 1.77
CA VAL A 52 -23.72 -3.75 3.06
C VAL A 52 -24.96 -3.07 3.63
N GLY A 53 -25.05 -1.75 3.54
CA GLY A 53 -26.18 -0.96 4.02
C GLY A 53 -27.48 -1.28 3.29
N GLY A 54 -27.42 -1.48 1.97
CA GLY A 54 -28.59 -1.90 1.19
C GLY A 54 -29.10 -3.29 1.61
N VAL A 55 -28.19 -4.25 1.82
CA VAL A 55 -28.55 -5.58 2.31
C VAL A 55 -29.14 -5.53 3.72
N LEU A 56 -28.52 -4.77 4.63
CA LEU A 56 -29.04 -4.59 5.99
C LEU A 56 -30.42 -3.94 5.99
N PHE A 57 -30.62 -2.92 5.16
CA PHE A 57 -31.91 -2.26 5.00
C PHE A 57 -32.98 -3.23 4.50
N GLU A 58 -32.66 -4.04 3.49
CA GLU A 58 -33.59 -5.03 2.95
C GLU A 58 -33.95 -6.10 3.99
N ILE A 59 -33.00 -6.56 4.79
CA ILE A 59 -33.26 -7.50 5.89
C ILE A 59 -34.18 -6.86 6.94
N ILE A 60 -33.89 -5.62 7.35
CA ILE A 60 -34.74 -4.89 8.31
C ILE A 60 -36.15 -4.74 7.75
N ARG A 61 -36.27 -4.39 6.47
CA ARG A 61 -37.55 -4.30 5.78
C ARG A 61 -38.29 -5.63 5.85
N LEU A 62 -37.68 -6.74 5.41
CA LEU A 62 -38.32 -8.06 5.41
C LEU A 62 -38.78 -8.53 6.80
N VAL A 63 -38.09 -8.12 7.87
CA VAL A 63 -38.40 -8.55 9.23
C VAL A 63 -39.43 -7.64 9.92
N PHE A 64 -39.41 -6.33 9.63
CA PHE A 64 -40.18 -5.33 10.39
C PHE A 64 -41.23 -4.57 9.58
N LEU A 65 -41.28 -4.73 8.25
CA LEU A 65 -42.19 -4.01 7.35
C LEU A 65 -42.91 -4.97 6.39
#